data_AF-A0A5C7PB64-F1
#
_entry.id   AF-A0A5C7PB64-F1
#
_cell.length_a   1.000
_cell.length_b   1.000
_cell.length_c   1.000
_cell.angle_alpha   90.00
_cell.angle_beta   90.00
_cell.angle_gamma   90.00
#
_symmetry.space_group_name_H-M   'P 1'
#
loop_
_entity.id
_entity.type
_entity.pdbx_description
1 polymer ?
#
loop_
_entity_poly.entity_id
_entity_poly.type
_entity_poly.pdbx_seq_one_letter_code
_entity_poly.pdbx_strand_id
1 'polypeptide(L)' 'MRYWTFDANTCRFERASKQAALHAADVAVVNDDSDVQIIRDHQPPKRWPSGEALTVAGVQFDREDFE' A
#
# COMPACT_ATOMS: atom_id res chain seq x y z
N MET A 1 10.36 -1.15 -8.81
CA MET A 1 9.30 -0.24 -8.30
C MET A 1 7.91 -0.71 -8.69
N ARG A 2 7.12 -1.11 -7.71
CA ARG A 2 5.78 -1.68 -7.83
C ARG A 2 4.81 -0.90 -6.94
N TYR A 3 3.59 -0.69 -7.42
CA TYR A 3 2.59 0.13 -6.73
C TYR A 3 1.27 -0.63 -6.64
N TRP A 4 0.60 -0.48 -5.52
CA TRP A 4 -0.73 -0.99 -5.28
C TRP A 4 -1.61 0.08 -4.63
N THR A 5 -2.88 0.07 -4.97
CA THR A 5 -3.91 0.93 -4.36
C THR A 5 -4.93 0.08 -3.66
N PHE A 6 -5.36 0.52 -2.48
CA PHE A 6 -6.48 -0.12 -1.80
C PHE A 6 -7.79 0.24 -2.51
N ASP A 7 -8.53 -0.77 -2.96
CA ASP A 7 -9.90 -0.61 -3.44
C ASP A 7 -10.88 -0.93 -2.31
N ALA A 8 -11.62 0.08 -1.86
CA ALA A 8 -12.60 -0.03 -0.80
C ALA A 8 -13.84 -0.86 -1.18
N ASN A 9 -14.12 -1.06 -2.47
CA ASN A 9 -15.25 -1.86 -2.92
C ASN A 9 -14.96 -3.36 -2.81
N THR A 10 -13.72 -3.76 -3.07
CA THR A 10 -13.28 -5.16 -3.04
C THR A 10 -12.49 -5.51 -1.78
N CYS A 11 -12.16 -4.50 -0.96
CA CYS A 11 -11.30 -4.60 0.23
C CYS A 11 -9.96 -5.28 -0.06
N ARG A 12 -9.32 -4.90 -1.18
CA ARG A 12 -8.08 -5.51 -1.67
C ARG A 12 -7.12 -4.47 -2.18
N PHE A 13 -5.84 -4.83 -2.17
CA PHE A 13 -4.82 -4.08 -2.90
C PHE A 13 -4.71 -4.59 -4.33
N GLU A 14 -4.90 -3.69 -5.28
CA GLU A 14 -4.75 -4.00 -6.70
C GLU A 14 -3.53 -3.29 -7.29
N ARG A 15 -2.91 -3.91 -8.30
CA ARG A 15 -1.77 -3.31 -9.00
C ARG A 15 -2.21 -2.03 -9.70
N ALA A 16 -1.46 -0.97 -9.46
CA ALA A 16 -1.76 0.35 -9.97
C ALA A 16 -0.54 1.00 -10.62
N SER A 17 -0.78 2.07 -11.39
CA SER A 17 0.28 2.97 -11.82
C SER A 17 0.73 3.84 -10.64
N LYS A 18 1.97 4.37 -10.71
CA LYS A 18 2.49 5.33 -9.73
C LYS A 18 1.52 6.50 -9.51
N GLN A 19 0.96 7.04 -10.58
CA GLN A 19 0.06 8.20 -10.50
C GLN A 19 -1.23 7.86 -9.76
N ALA A 20 -1.82 6.69 -10.03
CA ALA A 20 -3.02 6.23 -9.33
C ALA A 20 -2.73 6.00 -7.83
N ALA A 21 -1.60 5.37 -7.50
CA ALA A 21 -1.17 5.16 -6.12
C ALA A 21 -0.93 6.44 -5.32
N LEU A 22 -0.50 7.52 -5.97
CA LEU A 22 -0.21 8.79 -5.30
C LEU A 22 -1.39 9.75 -5.22
N HIS A 23 -2.39 9.62 -6.10
CA HIS A 23 -3.48 10.59 -6.21
C HIS A 23 -4.88 10.06 -5.92
N ALA A 24 -5.13 8.76 -6.14
CA ALA A 24 -6.48 8.23 -6.17
C ALA A 24 -6.87 7.41 -4.94
N ALA A 25 -5.91 6.96 -4.14
CA ALA A 25 -6.18 6.05 -3.02
C ALA A 25 -5.86 6.70 -1.67
N ASP A 26 -6.78 6.54 -0.72
CA ASP A 26 -6.58 6.90 0.69
C ASP A 26 -5.43 6.09 1.31
N VAL A 27 -5.20 4.87 0.79
CA VAL A 27 -4.06 4.01 1.15
C VAL A 27 -3.45 3.37 -0.08
N ALA A 28 -2.13 3.50 -0.23
CA ALA A 28 -1.36 2.83 -1.26
C ALA A 28 -0.12 2.15 -0.67
N VAL A 29 0.32 1.08 -1.32
CA VAL A 29 1.56 0.37 -0.99
C VAL A 29 2.53 0.54 -2.14
N VAL A 30 3.78 0.82 -1.81
CA VAL A 30 4.88 1.01 -2.77
C VAL A 30 6.02 0.10 -2.38
N ASN A 31 6.51 -0.70 -3.32
CA ASN A 31 7.75 -1.45 -3.16
C ASN A 31 8.76 -0.86 -4.15
N ASP A 32 9.86 -0.31 -3.64
CA ASP A 32 10.92 0.29 -4.45
C ASP A 32 12.11 -0.63 -4.75
N ASP A 33 11.90 -1.94 -4.58
CA ASP A 33 12.87 -3.03 -4.66
C ASP A 33 13.90 -3.02 -3.52
N SER A 34 13.99 -1.95 -2.73
CA SER A 34 14.79 -1.87 -1.50
C SER A 34 13.94 -2.04 -0.25
N ASP A 35 12.70 -1.54 -0.28
CA ASP A 35 11.78 -1.59 0.85
C ASP A 35 10.31 -1.48 0.43
N VAL A 36 9.41 -1.86 1.34
CA VAL A 36 7.96 -1.65 1.21
C VAL A 36 7.54 -0.47 2.09
N GLN A 37 6.78 0.44 1.50
CA GLN A 37 6.30 1.68 2.09
C GLN A 37 4.78 1.79 1.93
N ILE A 38 4.13 2.40 2.91
CA ILE A 38 2.70 2.74 2.87
C ILE A 38 2.57 4.25 2.73
N ILE A 39 1.67 4.66 1.84
CA ILE A 39 1.23 6.03 1.66
C ILE A 39 -0.21 6.10 2.18
N ARG A 40 -0.53 7.06 3.04
CA ARG A 40 -1.88 7.30 3.57
C ARG A 40 -2.23 8.78 3.48
N ASP A 41 -3.46 9.14 3.10
CA ASP A 41 -4.05 10.48 3.24
C ASP A 41 -3.07 11.66 3.06
N HIS A 42 -2.43 11.75 1.89
CA HIS A 42 -1.44 12.79 1.55
C HIS A 42 -0.22 12.91 2.50
N GLN A 43 -0.01 11.94 3.38
CA GLN A 43 1.18 11.85 4.22
C GLN A 43 2.38 11.36 3.40
N PRO A 44 3.60 11.73 3.80
CA PRO A 44 4.80 11.17 3.22
C PRO A 44 4.80 9.63 3.31
N PRO A 45 5.32 8.93 2.28
CA PRO A 45 5.50 7.48 2.34
C PRO A 45 6.27 7.09 3.60
N LYS A 46 5.73 6.14 4.36
CA LYS A 46 6.37 5.60 5.55
C LYS A 46 6.75 4.15 5.32
N ARG A 47 7.96 3.79 5.72
CA ARG A 47 8.41 2.39 5.76
C ARG A 47 7.40 1.53 6.53
N TRP A 48 7.03 0.41 5.94
CA TRP A 48 6.21 -0.61 6.58
C TRP A 48 7.11 -1.68 7.20
N PRO A 49 7.27 -1.83 8.52
CA PRO A 49 8.18 -2.83 9.08
C PRO A 49 7.82 -4.27 8.69
N SER A 50 8.83 -5.12 8.48
CA SER A 50 8.67 -6.56 8.29
C SER A 50 7.99 -7.21 9.50
N GLY A 51 6.99 -8.07 9.26
CA GLY A 51 6.23 -8.75 10.33
C GLY A 51 5.16 -7.91 11.03
N GLU A 52 4.93 -6.66 10.59
CA GLU A 52 3.80 -5.85 11.06
C GLU A 52 2.64 -5.99 10.06
N ALA A 53 1.45 -6.36 10.53
CA ALA A 53 0.27 -6.41 9.67
C ALA A 53 -0.31 -5.01 9.44
N LEU A 54 -0.64 -4.69 8.20
CA LEU A 54 -1.38 -3.47 7.86
C LEU A 54 -2.87 -3.76 7.92
N THR A 55 -3.61 -3.02 8.74
CA THR A 55 -5.08 -3.08 8.72
C THR A 55 -5.65 -1.92 7.93
N VAL A 56 -6.44 -2.21 6.89
CA VAL A 56 -7.20 -1.22 6.11
C VAL A 56 -8.66 -1.67 6.04
N ALA A 57 -9.59 -0.79 6.41
CA ALA A 57 -11.03 -1.10 6.47
C ALA A 57 -11.39 -2.37 7.27
N GLY A 58 -10.60 -2.69 8.31
CA GLY A 58 -10.79 -3.88 9.14
C GLY A 58 -10.23 -5.19 8.54
N VAL A 59 -9.61 -5.14 7.36
CA VAL A 59 -8.92 -6.27 6.74
C VAL A 59 -7.42 -6.15 6.98
N GLN A 60 -6.80 -7.26 7.40
CA GLN A 60 -5.36 -7.33 7.60
C GLN A 60 -4.65 -7.80 6.32
N PHE A 61 -3.51 -7.17 6.07
CA PHE A 61 -2.62 -7.47 4.96
C PHE A 61 -1.22 -7.68 5.52
N ASP A 62 -0.55 -8.70 5.02
CA ASP A 62 0.83 -8.99 5.37
C ASP A 62 1.77 -8.29 4.39
N ARG A 63 2.91 -7.81 4.90
CA ARG A 63 3.87 -7.06 4.07
C ARG A 63 4.45 -7.96 2.99
N GLU A 64 4.65 -9.24 3.31
CA GLU A 64 5.25 -10.27 2.48
C GLU A 64 4.52 -10.44 1.14
N ASP A 65 3.21 -10.15 1.07
CA ASP A 65 2.43 -10.18 -0.17
C ASP A 65 2.83 -9.07 -1.17
N PHE A 66 3.57 -8.06 -0.69
CA PHE A 66 3.98 -6.89 -1.45
C PHE A 66 5.50 -6.81 -1.68
N GLU A 67 6.27 -7.77 -1.16
CA GLU A 67 7.73 -7.85 -1.34
C GLU A 67 8.15 -8.28 -2.75
#